data_AF-A0AAV7FJH9-F1
#
_entry.id   AF-A0AAV7FJH9-F1
#
_cell.length_a   1.000
_cell.length_b   1.000
_cell.length_c   1.000
_cell.angle_alpha   90.00
_cell.angle_beta   90.00
_cell.angle_gamma   90.00
#
_symmetry.space_group_name_H-M   'P 1'
#
loop_
_entity.id
_entity.type
_entity.pdbx_description
1 polymer ?
#
loop_
_entity_poly.entity_id
_entity_poly.type
_entity_poly.pdbx_seq_one_letter_code
_entity_poly.pdbx_strand_id
1 'polypeptide(L)' 'MIQPQTLLNVADNSGAQELMCIRIIGTGNHLYAHIGDVIVAVIKEAVPNMPLERSEIIRAVIVRTCKELKST' A
#
# COMPACT_ATOMS: atom_id res chain seq x y z
N MET A 1 0.31 0.97 -11.43
CA MET A 1 -0.47 2.15 -11.00
C MET A 1 -1.42 1.68 -9.93
N ILE A 2 -1.55 2.46 -8.86
CA ILE A 2 -2.35 2.12 -7.68
C ILE A 2 -3.26 3.30 -7.39
N GLN A 3 -4.53 3.05 -7.10
CA GLN A 3 -5.52 4.09 -6.77
C GLN A 3 -6.22 3.75 -5.45
N PRO A 4 -6.99 4.67 -4.84
CA PRO A 4 -7.86 4.32 -3.74
C PRO A 4 -8.73 3.09 -4.06
N GLN A 5 -8.99 2.27 -3.05
CA GLN A 5 -9.67 0.96 -3.13
C GLN A 5 -8.91 -0.16 -3.85
N THR A 6 -7.65 0.05 -4.24
CA THR A 6 -6.79 -1.04 -4.74
C THR A 6 -6.36 -1.95 -3.58
N LEU A 7 -6.52 -3.27 -3.75
CA LEU A 7 -5.95 -4.27 -2.85
C LEU A 7 -4.50 -4.57 -3.23
N LEU A 8 -3.64 -4.65 -2.23
CA LEU A 8 -2.19 -4.78 -2.37
C LEU A 8 -1.67 -5.87 -1.44
N ASN A 9 -0.77 -6.70 -1.97
CA ASN A 9 -0.03 -7.66 -1.17
C ASN A 9 1.10 -6.95 -0.43
N VAL A 10 1.33 -7.35 0.81
CA VAL A 10 2.42 -6.84 1.63
C VAL A 10 3.73 -7.58 1.33
N ALA A 11 4.83 -6.85 1.24
CA ALA A 11 6.17 -7.38 1.01
C ALA A 11 7.10 -7.00 2.17
N ASP A 12 6.70 -7.33 3.40
CA ASP A 12 7.45 -7.11 4.63
C ASP A 12 7.25 -8.28 5.63
N ASN A 13 7.84 -8.16 6.82
CA ASN A 13 7.73 -9.12 7.92
C ASN A 13 6.89 -8.58 9.11
N SER A 14 6.07 -7.55 8.88
CA SER A 14 5.28 -6.89 9.93
C SER A 14 4.10 -7.73 10.44
N GLY A 15 3.68 -8.72 9.64
CA GLY A 15 2.51 -9.55 9.90
C GLY A 15 1.27 -9.13 9.11
N ALA A 16 1.26 -7.96 8.47
CA ALA A 16 0.22 -7.62 7.50
C ALA A 16 0.39 -8.47 6.22
N GLN A 17 -0.71 -8.94 5.64
CA GLN A 17 -0.70 -9.76 4.42
C GLN A 17 -1.36 -9.04 3.24
N GLU A 18 -2.51 -8.41 3.49
CA GLU A 18 -3.26 -7.65 2.48
C GLU A 18 -3.62 -6.26 3.00
N LEU A 19 -3.45 -5.26 2.14
CA LEU A 19 -3.80 -3.86 2.39
C LEU A 19 -4.78 -3.34 1.36
N MET A 20 -5.65 -2.42 1.75
CA MET A 20 -6.46 -1.61 0.83
C MET A 20 -5.97 -0.17 0.86
N CYS A 21 -5.52 0.36 -0.27
CA CYS A 21 -5.17 1.78 -0.39
C CYS A 21 -6.42 2.64 -0.16
N ILE A 22 -6.34 3.63 0.72
CA ILE A 22 -7.43 4.59 0.95
C ILE A 22 -7.06 6.01 0.55
N ARG A 23 -5.76 6.34 0.52
CA ARG A 23 -5.27 7.67 0.14
C ARG A 23 -3.85 7.60 -0.38
N ILE A 24 -3.56 8.36 -1.42
CA ILE A 24 -2.19 8.60 -1.91
C ILE A 24 -1.64 9.85 -1.22
N ILE A 25 -0.42 9.80 -0.71
CA ILE A 25 0.25 10.96 -0.09
C ILE A 25 1.20 11.59 -1.11
N GLY A 26 1.05 12.89 -1.36
CA GLY A 26 1.96 13.66 -2.20
C GLY A 26 1.52 15.11 -2.36
N THR A 27 2.43 15.98 -2.81
CA THR A 27 2.14 17.34 -3.23
C THR A 27 1.48 17.32 -4.61
N GLY A 28 0.15 17.31 -4.64
CA GLY A 28 -0.67 17.34 -5.85
C GLY A 28 -1.90 16.44 -5.78
N ASN A 29 -2.88 16.67 -6.66
CA ASN A 29 -4.04 15.78 -6.82
C ASN A 29 -3.67 14.55 -7.65
N HIS A 30 -2.78 13.71 -7.11
CA HIS A 30 -2.37 12.47 -7.76
C HIS A 30 -3.52 11.47 -7.74
N LEU A 31 -4.03 11.13 -8.94
CA LEU A 31 -5.05 10.09 -9.11
C LEU A 31 -4.47 8.68 -8.91
N TYR A 32 -3.16 8.53 -9.11
CA TYR A 32 -2.47 7.24 -9.07
C TYR A 32 -1.12 7.33 -8.36
N ALA A 33 -0.81 6.32 -7.57
CA ALA A 33 0.51 6.06 -7.01
C ALA A 33 1.35 5.12 -7.91
N HIS A 34 2.65 5.35 -7.87
CA HIS A 34 3.71 4.64 -8.57
C HIS A 34 4.74 4.11 -7.56
N ILE A 35 5.75 3.39 -8.06
CA ILE A 35 6.83 2.87 -7.23
C ILE A 35 7.57 4.05 -6.57
N GLY A 36 7.81 3.94 -5.26
CA GLY A 36 8.41 4.97 -4.41
C GLY A 36 7.39 5.85 -3.67
N ASP A 37 6.13 5.91 -4.14
CA ASP A 37 5.12 6.72 -3.49
C ASP A 37 4.67 6.13 -2.15
N VAL A 38 4.31 7.02 -1.22
CA VAL A 38 3.71 6.63 0.07
C VAL A 38 2.20 6.70 -0.04
N ILE A 39 1.54 5.65 0.42
CA ILE A 39 0.07 5.59 0.55
C ILE A 39 -0.33 5.44 2.02
N VAL A 40 -1.56 5.82 2.33
CA VAL A 40 -2.28 5.39 3.53
C VAL A 40 -3.16 4.21 3.14
N ALA A 41 -3.10 3.14 3.92
CA ALA A 41 -3.84 1.91 3.66
C ALA A 41 -4.45 1.33 4.93
N VAL A 42 -5.51 0.55 4.76
CA VAL A 42 -6.15 -0.23 5.83
C VAL A 42 -5.72 -1.67 5.71
N ILE A 43 -5.33 -2.30 6.81
CA ILE A 43 -5.01 -3.72 6.86
C ILE A 43 -6.30 -4.55 6.69
N LYS A 44 -6.36 -5.40 5.66
CA LYS A 44 -7.48 -6.29 5.39
C LYS A 44 -7.29 -7.69 5.97
N GLU A 45 -6.04 -8.15 5.95
CA GLU A 45 -5.62 -9.43 6.52
C GLU A 45 -4.28 -9.27 7.25
N ALA A 46 -4.21 -9.83 8.45
CA ALA A 46 -3.02 -9.85 9.30
C ALA A 46 -2.86 -11.20 9.96
N VAL A 47 -1.61 -11.58 10.22
CA VAL A 47 -1.25 -12.77 10.99
C VAL A 47 -1.64 -12.57 12.45
N PRO A 48 -2.32 -13.54 13.09
CA PRO A 48 -2.64 -13.47 14.52
C PRO A 48 -1.40 -13.35 15.41
N ASN A 49 -1.55 -12.73 16.59
CA ASN A 49 -0.49 -12.56 17.59
C ASN A 49 0.74 -11.75 17.12
N MET A 50 0.61 -11.00 16.02
CA MET A 50 1.60 -10.00 15.60
C MET A 50 1.17 -8.60 16.08
N PRO A 51 2.09 -7.62 16.12
CA PRO A 51 1.76 -6.27 16.58
C PRO A 51 0.73 -5.53 15.74
N LEU A 52 0.60 -5.85 14.45
CA LEU A 52 -0.36 -5.22 13.54
C LEU A 52 -1.68 -5.99 13.50
N GLU A 53 -2.78 -5.24 13.55
CA GLU A 53 -4.13 -5.80 13.61
C GLU A 53 -4.96 -5.50 12.35
N ARG A 54 -5.96 -6.34 12.09
CA ARG A 54 -6.92 -6.11 11.01
C ARG A 54 -7.67 -4.79 11.26
N SER A 55 -7.88 -4.02 10.21
CA SER A 55 -8.54 -2.69 10.19
C SER A 55 -7.69 -1.54 10.72
N GLU A 56 -6.46 -1.78 11.14
CA GLU A 56 -5.52 -0.70 11.45
C GLU A 56 -5.18 0.11 10.20
N ILE A 57 -4.95 1.41 10.38
CA ILE A 57 -4.60 2.35 9.32
C ILE A 57 -3.10 2.60 9.38
N ILE A 58 -2.38 2.25 8.33
CA ILE A 58 -0.92 2.36 8.25
C ILE A 58 -0.48 3.17 7.03
N ARG A 59 0.77 3.62 7.06
CA ARG A 59 1.47 4.16 5.88
C ARG A 59 2.34 3.07 5.27
N ALA A 60 2.34 2.97 3.95
CA ALA A 60 3.15 2.00 3.22
C ALA A 60 3.81 2.66 2.00
N VAL A 61 4.97 2.14 1.60
CA VAL A 61 5.69 2.55 0.38
C VAL A 61 5.40 1.52 -0.72
N ILE A 62 5.09 2.00 -1.92
CA ILE A 62 4.93 1.12 -3.08
C ILE A 62 6.29 0.69 -3.60
N VAL A 63 6.59 -0.61 -3.56
CA VAL A 63 7.89 -1.14 -4.03
C VAL A 63 7.82 -1.85 -5.38
N ARG A 64 6.64 -2.34 -5.78
CA ARG A 64 6.43 -3.03 -7.06
C ARG A 64 5.05 -2.70 -7.62
N THR A 65 4.93 -2.66 -8.94
CA THR A 65 3.64 -2.58 -9.65
C THR A 65 3.64 -3.48 -10.87
N CYS A 66 2.48 -4.00 -11.27
CA CYS A 66 2.35 -4.77 -12.51
C CYS A 66 2.61 -3.93 -13.77
N LYS A 67 2.32 -2.62 -13.72
CA LYS A 67 2.66 -1.71 -14.81
C LYS A 67 4.19 -1.58 -14.89
N GLU A 68 4.70 -1.70 -16.09
CA GLU A 68 6.12 -1.52 -16.41
C GLU A 68 6.65 -0.19 -15.90
N LEU A 69 7.89 -0.23 -15.41
CA LEU A 69 8.65 0.96 -15.06
C LEU A 69 9.27 1.49 -16.35
N LYS A 70 8.95 2.74 -16.71
CA LYS A 70 9.72 3.43 -17.76
C LYS A 70 11.07 3.80 -17.18
N SER A 71 12.11 3.03 -17.50
CA SER A 71 13.49 3.48 -17.37
C SER A 71 13.74 4.43 -18.54
N THR A 72 13.91 5.72 -18.26
CA THR A 72 14.47 6.68 -19.23
C THR A 72 15.98 6.73 -19.02
#